data_AF-A0A935RW10-F1
#
_entry.id   AF-A0A935RW10-F1
#
_cell.length_a   1.000
_cell.length_b   1.000
_cell.length_c   1.000
_cell.angle_alpha   90.00
_cell.angle_beta   90.00
_cell.angle_gamma   90.00
#
_symmetry.space_group_name_H-M   'P 1'
#
loop_
_entity.id
_entity.type
_entity.pdbx_description
1 polymer ?
#
loop_
_entity_poly.entity_id
_entity_poly.type
_entity_poly.pdbx_seq_one_letter_code
_entity_poly.pdbx_strand_id
1 'polypeptide(L)'
;MEAADYQKITEETAIYPNTVDNFGLAYTFLGLVGEDLEVQDKYENPSSEGSLGLIKELGDSLWYVRAVCKEVGLDFVELVNTKSPYFYKEYNILQLAEPIKKFYRDKAPLDLKLFKSVLLSTLEGIRSAATMEGYSLEQVMEINYNKVMARRATNTINGSGDNREISTK
;
A
#
# COMPACT_ATOMS: atom_id res chain seq x y z
N MET A 1 -12.75 -7.24 -7.37
CA MET A 1 -11.89 -8.39 -7.02
C MET A 1 -11.90 -8.60 -5.51
N GLU A 2 -11.88 -9.85 -5.05
CA GLU A 2 -11.83 -10.20 -3.61
C GLU A 2 -10.43 -10.00 -3.03
N ALA A 3 -10.34 -9.66 -1.74
CA ALA A 3 -9.08 -9.38 -1.05
C ALA A 3 -8.08 -10.55 -1.09
N ALA A 4 -8.59 -11.79 -0.99
CA ALA A 4 -7.76 -12.98 -1.02
C ALA A 4 -7.09 -13.20 -2.38
N ASP A 5 -7.78 -12.86 -3.48
CA ASP A 5 -7.21 -12.98 -4.82
C ASP A 5 -6.25 -11.84 -5.11
N TYR A 6 -6.61 -10.62 -4.68
CA TYR A 6 -5.72 -9.46 -4.74
C TYR A 6 -4.40 -9.72 -3.99
N GLN A 7 -4.46 -10.34 -2.80
CA GLN A 7 -3.26 -10.69 -2.02
C GLN A 7 -2.32 -11.62 -2.80
N LYS A 8 -2.83 -12.68 -3.44
CA LYS A 8 -1.99 -13.64 -4.18
C LYS A 8 -1.20 -12.95 -5.29
N ILE A 9 -1.84 -12.03 -6.01
CA ILE A 9 -1.23 -11.38 -7.17
C ILE A 9 -0.15 -10.39 -6.74
N THR A 10 -0.43 -9.59 -5.72
CA THR A 10 0.52 -8.61 -5.19
C THR A 10 1.78 -9.26 -4.59
N GLU A 11 1.66 -10.50 -4.13
CA GLU A 11 2.76 -11.35 -3.66
C GLU A 11 3.82 -11.60 -4.72
N GLU A 12 3.41 -11.79 -5.98
CA GLU A 12 4.31 -12.02 -7.12
C GLU A 12 5.11 -10.77 -7.51
N THR A 13 4.63 -9.60 -7.11
CA THR A 13 5.20 -8.30 -7.52
C THR A 13 6.05 -7.63 -6.44
N ALA A 14 5.96 -8.10 -5.20
CA ALA A 14 6.67 -7.57 -4.04
C ALA A 14 8.13 -8.05 -4.02
N ILE A 15 8.94 -7.49 -4.92
CA ILE A 15 10.37 -7.76 -5.06
C ILE A 15 11.14 -6.46 -4.83
N TYR A 16 11.95 -6.43 -3.78
CA TYR A 16 12.76 -5.27 -3.39
C TYR A 16 14.19 -5.72 -3.06
N PRO A 17 15.20 -4.81 -3.13
CA PRO A 17 16.57 -5.13 -2.79
C PRO A 17 16.69 -5.76 -1.40
N ASN A 18 17.49 -6.83 -1.30
CA ASN A 18 17.73 -7.57 -0.05
C ASN A 18 19.13 -7.32 0.54
N THR A 19 19.84 -6.31 0.04
CA THR A 19 21.20 -5.96 0.45
C THR A 19 21.28 -5.36 1.86
N VAL A 20 20.14 -4.92 2.40
CA VAL A 20 19.99 -4.40 3.76
C VAL A 20 18.98 -5.28 4.50
N ASP A 21 19.36 -5.76 5.69
CA ASP A 21 18.50 -6.59 6.53
C ASP A 21 17.14 -5.92 6.77
N ASN A 22 16.06 -6.65 6.51
CA ASN A 22 14.68 -6.21 6.67
C ASN A 22 14.30 -4.98 5.82
N PHE A 23 15.03 -4.62 4.77
CA PHE A 23 14.79 -3.41 3.98
C PHE A 23 13.37 -3.30 3.40
N GLY A 24 12.70 -4.44 3.16
CA GLY A 24 11.33 -4.47 2.68
C GLY A 24 10.37 -3.64 3.52
N LEU A 25 10.54 -3.60 4.86
CA LEU A 25 9.71 -2.76 5.73
C LEU A 25 9.92 -1.25 5.45
N ALA A 26 11.17 -0.79 5.37
CA ALA A 26 11.47 0.61 5.06
C ALA A 26 11.01 0.98 3.65
N TYR A 27 11.27 0.12 2.66
CA TYR A 27 10.87 0.33 1.28
C TYR A 27 9.35 0.46 1.16
N THR A 28 8.60 -0.49 1.73
CA THR A 28 7.13 -0.50 1.62
C THR A 28 6.48 0.62 2.43
N PHE A 29 7.04 0.99 3.59
CA PHE A 29 6.57 2.16 4.34
C PHE A 29 6.81 3.47 3.57
N LEU A 30 8.00 3.68 3.01
CA LEU A 30 8.30 4.88 2.25
C LEU A 30 7.49 4.96 0.95
N GLY A 31 7.26 3.81 0.30
CA GLY A 31 6.36 3.72 -0.85
C GLY A 31 4.93 4.09 -0.48
N LEU A 32 4.41 3.59 0.65
CA LEU A 32 3.09 3.99 1.15
C LEU A 32 2.98 5.51 1.36
N VAL A 33 4.01 6.13 1.94
CA VAL A 33 4.06 7.59 2.11
C VAL A 33 4.10 8.30 0.76
N GLY A 34 4.82 7.77 -0.23
CA GLY A 34 4.84 8.30 -1.58
C GLY A 34 3.45 8.28 -2.24
N GLU A 35 2.76 7.15 -2.19
CA GLU A 35 1.42 7.02 -2.78
C GLU A 35 0.37 7.90 -2.07
N ASP A 36 0.48 8.09 -0.75
CA ASP A 36 -0.39 9.02 0.00
C ASP A 36 -0.23 10.47 -0.50
N LEU A 37 0.99 10.87 -0.87
CA LEU A 37 1.26 12.16 -1.49
C LEU A 37 0.70 12.24 -2.92
N GLU A 38 0.74 11.16 -3.69
CA GLU A 38 0.12 11.12 -5.02
C GLU A 38 -1.42 11.20 -4.93
N VAL A 39 -2.03 10.56 -3.94
CA VAL A 39 -3.46 10.70 -3.63
C VAL A 39 -3.79 12.15 -3.29
N GLN A 40 -3.00 12.80 -2.44
CA GLN A 40 -3.17 14.23 -2.13
C GLN A 40 -3.05 15.10 -3.39
N ASP A 41 -2.04 14.84 -4.24
CA ASP A 41 -1.88 15.54 -5.51
C ASP A 41 -3.10 15.37 -6.41
N LYS A 42 -3.74 14.19 -6.49
CA LYS A 42 -4.97 14.00 -7.28
C LYS A 42 -6.17 14.77 -6.74
N TYR A 43 -6.25 15.00 -5.42
CA TYR A 43 -7.28 15.85 -4.84
C TYR A 43 -7.07 17.33 -5.17
N GLU A 44 -5.82 17.80 -5.09
CA GLU A 44 -5.47 19.20 -5.37
C GLU A 44 -5.47 19.50 -6.88
N ASN A 45 -5.03 18.53 -7.68
CA ASN A 45 -4.83 18.60 -9.12
C ASN A 45 -5.56 17.43 -9.83
N PRO A 46 -6.89 17.50 -10.01
CA PRO A 46 -7.65 16.44 -10.65
C PRO A 46 -7.15 16.13 -12.07
N SER A 47 -6.97 14.84 -12.37
CA SER A 47 -6.49 14.39 -13.68
C SER A 47 -7.52 14.59 -14.79
N SER A 48 -7.07 14.59 -16.05
CA SER A 48 -7.97 14.55 -17.22
C SER A 48 -8.79 13.25 -17.31
N GLU A 49 -8.40 12.20 -16.58
CA GLU A 49 -9.15 10.94 -16.45
C GLU A 49 -10.27 11.03 -15.39
N GLY A 50 -10.46 12.19 -14.77
CA GLY A 50 -11.46 12.40 -13.72
C GLY A 50 -11.16 11.54 -12.47
N SER A 51 -12.21 10.99 -11.87
CA SER A 51 -12.12 10.13 -10.68
C SER A 51 -11.20 8.93 -10.86
N LEU A 52 -11.06 8.40 -12.10
CA LEU A 52 -10.22 7.24 -12.37
C LEU A 52 -8.74 7.50 -12.00
N GLY A 53 -8.26 8.73 -12.17
CA GLY A 53 -6.90 9.10 -11.76
C GLY A 53 -6.68 8.91 -10.26
N LEU A 54 -7.62 9.39 -9.43
CA LEU A 54 -7.59 9.20 -7.99
C LEU A 54 -7.69 7.71 -7.60
N ILE A 55 -8.60 6.96 -8.24
CA ILE A 55 -8.76 5.52 -7.95
C ILE A 55 -7.47 4.72 -8.23
N LYS A 56 -6.70 5.11 -9.26
CA LYS A 56 -5.40 4.48 -9.55
C LYS A 56 -4.38 4.68 -8.43
N GLU A 57 -4.32 5.85 -7.80
CA GLU A 57 -3.36 6.12 -6.71
C GLU A 57 -3.85 5.56 -5.37
N LEU A 58 -5.17 5.54 -5.13
CA LEU A 58 -5.76 4.79 -4.02
C LEU A 58 -5.45 3.29 -4.14
N GLY A 59 -5.42 2.76 -5.36
CA GLY A 59 -5.02 1.40 -5.66
C GLY A 59 -3.54 1.12 -5.35
N ASP A 60 -2.64 2.03 -5.70
CA ASP A 60 -1.21 1.90 -5.39
C ASP A 60 -0.97 2.03 -3.88
N SER A 61 -1.70 2.91 -3.19
CA SER A 61 -1.72 2.97 -1.72
C SER A 61 -2.14 1.65 -1.08
N LEU A 62 -3.21 1.02 -1.59
CA LEU A 62 -3.68 -0.28 -1.10
C LEU A 62 -2.66 -1.39 -1.33
N TRP A 63 -1.93 -1.35 -2.45
CA TRP A 63 -0.84 -2.27 -2.74
C TRP A 63 0.25 -2.18 -1.64
N TYR A 64 0.64 -0.96 -1.25
CA TYR A 64 1.62 -0.78 -0.18
C TYR A 64 1.08 -1.13 1.21
N VAL A 65 -0.20 -0.89 1.51
CA VAL A 65 -0.84 -1.37 2.75
C VAL A 65 -0.67 -2.89 2.87
N ARG A 66 -0.97 -3.62 1.79
CA ARG A 66 -0.77 -5.07 1.72
C ARG A 66 0.70 -5.44 1.88
N ALA A 67 1.60 -4.71 1.22
CA ALA A 67 3.03 -4.99 1.27
C ALA A 67 3.59 -4.80 2.69
N VAL A 68 3.20 -3.74 3.40
CA VAL A 68 3.56 -3.54 4.81
C VAL A 68 3.00 -4.67 5.68
N CYS A 69 1.74 -5.09 5.49
CA CYS A 69 1.19 -6.25 6.21
C CYS A 69 2.09 -7.49 6.09
N LYS A 70 2.57 -7.81 4.88
CA LYS A 70 3.51 -8.92 4.66
C LYS A 70 4.80 -8.75 5.46
N GLU A 71 5.41 -7.56 5.41
CA GLU A 71 6.69 -7.28 6.06
C GLU A 71 6.62 -7.32 7.60
N VAL A 72 5.47 -6.99 8.18
CA VAL A 72 5.27 -7.03 9.64
C VAL A 72 4.53 -8.27 10.14
N GLY A 73 4.14 -9.18 9.25
CA GLY A 73 3.43 -10.42 9.59
C GLY A 73 1.97 -10.22 10.01
N LEU A 74 1.28 -9.23 9.46
CA LEU A 74 -0.17 -9.02 9.62
C LEU A 74 -0.95 -9.68 8.47
N ASP A 75 -2.14 -10.19 8.76
CA ASP A 75 -3.05 -10.74 7.76
C ASP A 75 -3.81 -9.60 7.06
N PHE A 76 -3.54 -9.41 5.77
CA PHE A 76 -4.19 -8.40 4.95
C PHE A 76 -5.68 -8.69 4.71
N VAL A 77 -6.06 -9.95 4.53
CA VAL A 77 -7.47 -10.33 4.33
C VAL A 77 -8.26 -10.10 5.61
N GLU A 78 -7.69 -10.41 6.77
CA GLU A 78 -8.30 -10.06 8.06
C GLU A 78 -8.47 -8.54 8.20
N LEU A 79 -7.44 -7.77 7.84
CA LEU A 79 -7.46 -6.31 7.92
C LEU A 79 -8.55 -5.72 7.02
N VAL A 80 -8.70 -6.20 5.79
CA VAL A 80 -9.77 -5.77 4.86
C VAL A 80 -11.16 -6.07 5.39
N ASN A 81 -11.35 -7.24 5.99
CA ASN A 81 -12.64 -7.69 6.52
C ASN A 81 -12.95 -7.17 7.93
N THR A 82 -12.02 -6.43 8.54
CA THR A 82 -12.23 -5.85 9.87
C THR A 82 -13.33 -4.80 9.78
N LYS A 83 -14.43 -5.03 10.50
CA LYS A 83 -15.51 -4.05 10.64
C LYS A 83 -15.04 -2.93 11.56
N SER A 84 -14.91 -1.73 11.02
CA SER A 84 -14.55 -0.55 11.80
C SER A 84 -15.71 -0.15 12.73
N PRO A 85 -15.57 -0.20 14.07
CA PRO A 85 -16.45 0.56 14.95
C PRO A 85 -16.34 2.06 14.60
N TYR A 86 -17.48 2.73 14.51
CA TYR A 86 -17.70 4.14 14.14
C TYR A 86 -16.90 5.21 14.95
N PHE A 87 -15.96 4.81 15.80
CA PHE A 87 -15.23 5.65 16.75
C PHE A 87 -13.76 5.19 16.87
N TYR A 88 -13.00 5.25 15.79
CA TYR A 88 -11.54 5.15 15.91
C TYR A 88 -10.92 6.52 16.10
N LYS A 89 -9.91 6.57 16.99
CA LYS A 89 -8.86 7.57 16.95
C LYS A 89 -8.24 7.54 15.55
N GLU A 90 -8.22 8.66 14.85
CA GLU A 90 -7.55 8.74 13.55
C GLU A 90 -6.05 8.50 13.74
N TYR A 91 -5.54 7.47 13.08
CA TYR A 91 -4.11 7.21 12.97
C TYR A 91 -3.63 7.66 11.59
N ASN A 92 -2.45 8.28 11.55
CA ASN A 92 -1.77 8.62 10.30
C ASN A 92 -0.56 7.71 10.08
N ILE A 93 -0.19 7.53 8.81
CA ILE A 93 0.93 6.68 8.40
C ILE A 93 2.26 7.12 9.03
N LEU A 94 2.46 8.43 9.24
CA LEU A 94 3.70 8.98 9.78
C LEU A 94 3.97 8.56 11.23
N GLN A 95 2.96 8.11 11.98
CA GLN A 95 3.14 7.53 13.31
C GLN A 95 4.01 6.26 13.32
N LEU A 96 4.20 5.60 12.17
CA LEU A 96 5.09 4.45 12.03
C LEU A 96 6.56 4.82 11.85
N ALA A 97 6.88 6.08 11.52
CA ALA A 97 8.25 6.50 11.21
C ALA A 97 9.22 6.27 12.37
N GLU A 98 8.86 6.71 13.59
CA GLU A 98 9.72 6.53 14.77
C GLU A 98 9.86 5.05 15.19
N PRO A 99 8.77 4.24 15.27
CA PRO A 99 8.88 2.80 15.48
C PRO A 99 9.79 2.08 14.48
N ILE A 100 9.62 2.35 13.18
CA ILE A 100 10.44 1.75 12.11
C ILE A 100 11.91 2.15 12.29
N LYS A 101 12.19 3.43 12.53
CA LYS A 101 13.55 3.91 12.76
C LYS A 101 14.22 3.21 13.95
N LYS A 102 13.50 3.02 15.06
CA LYS A 102 14.01 2.28 16.23
C LYS A 102 14.31 0.82 15.86
N PHE A 103 13.39 0.14 15.20
CA PHE A 103 13.60 -1.22 14.71
C PHE A 103 14.91 -1.39 13.92
N TYR A 104 15.24 -0.46 13.02
CA TYR A 104 16.52 -0.52 12.31
C TYR A 104 17.73 -0.15 13.18
N ARG A 105 17.60 0.84 14.08
CA ARG A 105 18.71 1.33 14.91
C ARG A 105 19.13 0.34 15.99
N ASP A 106 18.18 -0.23 16.72
CA ASP A 106 18.43 -0.99 17.96
C ASP A 106 17.72 -2.35 18.00
N LYS A 107 17.12 -2.79 16.87
CA LYS A 107 16.34 -4.03 16.78
C LYS A 107 15.17 -4.07 17.78
N ALA A 108 14.66 -2.90 18.18
CA ALA A 108 13.46 -2.81 19.01
C ALA A 108 12.29 -3.58 18.36
N PRO A 109 11.49 -4.30 19.15
CA PRO A 109 10.33 -5.01 18.62
C PRO A 109 9.32 -4.03 18.02
N LEU A 110 8.66 -4.45 16.93
CA LEU A 110 7.60 -3.68 16.30
C LEU A 110 6.33 -3.72 17.17
N ASP A 111 5.68 -2.58 17.33
CA ASP A 111 4.35 -2.49 17.95
C ASP A 111 3.28 -2.89 16.92
N LEU A 112 3.04 -4.19 16.77
CA LEU A 112 2.07 -4.72 15.80
C LEU A 112 0.65 -4.18 16.01
N LYS A 113 0.30 -3.76 17.22
CA LYS A 113 -0.99 -3.12 17.50
C LYS A 113 -1.05 -1.74 16.84
N LEU A 114 0.00 -0.94 16.97
CA LEU A 114 0.10 0.35 16.29
C LEU A 114 0.08 0.18 14.77
N PHE A 115 0.84 -0.77 14.22
CA PHE A 115 0.81 -1.07 12.79
C PHE A 115 -0.59 -1.44 12.32
N LYS A 116 -1.27 -2.36 13.00
CA LYS A 116 -2.64 -2.75 12.66
C LYS A 116 -3.59 -1.56 12.70
N SER A 117 -3.49 -0.69 13.71
CA SER A 117 -4.33 0.51 13.83
C SER A 117 -4.08 1.51 12.70
N VAL A 118 -2.81 1.80 12.38
CA VAL A 118 -2.45 2.72 11.30
C VAL A 118 -2.93 2.19 9.95
N LEU A 119 -2.62 0.92 9.62
CA LEU A 119 -3.00 0.32 8.34
C LEU A 119 -4.52 0.19 8.18
N LEU A 120 -5.25 -0.08 9.27
CA LEU A 120 -6.71 -0.05 9.26
C LEU A 120 -7.24 1.36 8.99
N SER A 121 -6.70 2.40 9.65
CA SER A 121 -7.09 3.79 9.39
C SER A 121 -6.81 4.20 7.94
N THR A 122 -5.65 3.83 7.38
CA THR A 122 -5.32 4.06 5.97
C THR A 122 -6.30 3.36 5.04
N LEU A 123 -6.64 2.09 5.31
CA LEU A 123 -7.62 1.33 4.53
C LEU A 123 -9.01 1.99 4.56
N GLU A 124 -9.48 2.45 5.72
CA GLU A 124 -10.75 3.16 5.81
C GLU A 124 -10.74 4.48 5.04
N GLY A 125 -9.60 5.19 5.04
CA GLY A 125 -9.38 6.37 4.21
C GLY A 125 -9.54 6.04 2.72
N ILE A 126 -8.86 4.98 2.25
CA ILE A 126 -8.96 4.49 0.87
C ILE A 126 -10.41 4.13 0.51
N ARG A 127 -11.10 3.37 1.37
CA ARG A 127 -12.49 2.95 1.15
C ARG A 127 -13.44 4.14 1.09
N SER A 128 -13.28 5.10 1.99
CA SER A 128 -14.12 6.30 2.06
C SER A 128 -13.91 7.17 0.83
N ALA A 129 -12.65 7.43 0.45
CA ALA A 129 -12.28 8.17 -0.74
C ALA A 129 -12.87 7.53 -2.02
N ALA A 130 -12.71 6.21 -2.18
CA ALA A 130 -13.27 5.50 -3.32
C ALA A 130 -14.81 5.58 -3.35
N THR A 131 -15.46 5.43 -2.19
CA THR A 131 -16.93 5.49 -2.08
C THR A 131 -17.45 6.87 -2.46
N MET A 132 -16.76 7.95 -2.08
CA MET A 132 -17.10 9.33 -2.46
C MET A 132 -17.08 9.54 -3.98
N GLU A 133 -16.22 8.80 -4.68
CA GLU A 133 -16.12 8.81 -6.14
C GLU A 133 -17.04 7.78 -6.82
N GLY A 134 -17.83 7.01 -6.05
CA GLY A 134 -18.74 6.00 -6.58
C GLY A 134 -18.11 4.62 -6.86
N TYR A 135 -16.94 4.33 -6.28
CA TYR A 135 -16.23 3.06 -6.40
C TYR A 135 -16.25 2.27 -5.09
N SER A 136 -16.37 0.95 -5.21
CA SER A 136 -16.15 -0.01 -4.12
C SER A 136 -14.66 -0.33 -3.96
N LEU A 137 -14.26 -0.81 -2.78
CA LEU A 137 -12.89 -1.25 -2.53
C LEU A 137 -12.49 -2.41 -3.46
N GLU A 138 -13.42 -3.29 -3.78
CA GLU A 138 -13.25 -4.40 -4.71
C GLU A 138 -12.94 -3.90 -6.13
N GLN A 139 -13.54 -2.78 -6.55
CA GLN A 139 -13.22 -2.13 -7.83
C GLN A 139 -11.85 -1.46 -7.78
N VAL A 140 -11.46 -0.84 -6.66
CA VAL A 140 -10.10 -0.29 -6.49
C VAL A 140 -9.05 -1.40 -6.66
N MET A 141 -9.24 -2.55 -6.00
CA MET A 141 -8.36 -3.71 -6.14
C MET A 141 -8.27 -4.20 -7.60
N GLU A 142 -9.41 -4.26 -8.30
CA GLU A 142 -9.47 -4.71 -9.69
C GLU A 142 -8.78 -3.72 -10.65
N ILE A 143 -8.97 -2.42 -10.45
CA ILE A 143 -8.30 -1.37 -11.25
C ILE A 143 -6.79 -1.41 -11.04
N ASN A 144 -6.33 -1.52 -9.79
CA ASN A 144 -4.92 -1.65 -9.50
C ASN A 144 -4.34 -2.94 -10.09
N TYR A 145 -5.04 -4.07 -9.97
CA TYR A 145 -4.64 -5.32 -10.61
C TYR A 145 -4.42 -5.15 -12.12
N ASN A 146 -5.40 -4.58 -12.83
CA ASN A 146 -5.32 -4.36 -14.27
C ASN A 146 -4.14 -3.44 -14.63
N LYS A 147 -3.90 -2.38 -13.83
CA LYS A 147 -2.77 -1.45 -13.97
C LYS A 147 -1.43 -2.18 -13.82
N VAL A 148 -1.27 -3.01 -12.77
CA VAL A 148 -0.04 -3.76 -12.50
C VAL A 148 0.23 -4.82 -13.58
N MET A 149 -0.81 -5.55 -14.02
CA MET A 149 -0.67 -6.55 -15.08
C MET A 149 -0.34 -5.93 -16.44
N ALA A 150 -0.91 -4.76 -16.75
CA ALA A 150 -0.54 -4.02 -17.95
C ALA A 150 0.95 -3.63 -17.94
N ARG A 151 1.48 -3.14 -16.80
CA ARG A 151 2.91 -2.84 -16.62
C ARG A 151 3.80 -4.09 -16.81
N ARG A 152 3.33 -5.25 -16.35
CA ARG A 152 4.02 -6.55 -16.51
C ARG A 152 4.07 -6.99 -17.97
N ALA A 153 2.97 -6.84 -18.71
CA ALA A 153 2.87 -7.25 -20.11
C ALA A 153 3.77 -6.42 -21.05
N THR A 154 4.03 -5.16 -20.72
CA THR A 154 4.85 -4.26 -21.53
C THR A 154 6.34 -4.28 -21.17
N ASN A 155 6.78 -5.14 -20.24
CA ASN A 155 8.12 -5.11 -19.63
C ASN A 155 8.51 -3.73 -19.03
N THR A 156 7.57 -2.79 -18.91
CA THR A 156 7.76 -1.49 -18.26
C THR A 156 7.27 -1.57 -16.83
N ILE A 157 7.74 -2.57 -16.08
CA ILE A 157 7.50 -2.58 -14.65
C ILE A 157 8.32 -1.48 -13.97
N ASN A 158 9.30 -0.88 -14.65
CA ASN A 158 10.10 0.24 -14.15
C ASN A 158 9.22 1.47 -13.87
N GLY A 159 8.73 1.62 -12.64
CA GLY A 159 8.41 2.93 -12.07
C GLY A 159 9.69 3.77 -11.98
N SER A 160 9.54 5.08 -11.86
CA SER A 160 10.66 6.06 -11.86
C SER A 160 11.69 5.86 -10.73
N GLY A 161 11.42 4.98 -9.75
CA GLY A 161 12.33 4.61 -8.66
C GLY A 161 12.79 3.15 -8.65
N ASP A 162 12.38 2.33 -9.62
CA ASP A 162 12.64 0.89 -9.62
C ASP A 162 13.84 0.51 -10.50
N ASN A 163 15.04 0.64 -9.94
CA ASN A 163 16.20 -0.10 -10.45
C ASN A 163 16.11 -1.56 -9.98
N ARG A 164 15.17 -2.31 -10.57
CA ARG A 164 15.10 -3.76 -10.42
C ARG A 164 16.08 -4.41 -11.38
N GLU A 165 17.36 -4.43 -11.02
CA GLU A 165 18.28 -5.39 -11.62
C GLU A 165 17.81 -6.80 -11.20
N ILE A 166 17.15 -7.50 -12.12
CA ILE A 166 17.07 -8.95 -12.05
C ILE A 166 18.52 -9.41 -12.13
N SER A 167 19.12 -9.73 -10.98
CA SER A 167 20.42 -10.39 -10.93
C SER A 167 20.27 -11.74 -11.62
N THR A 168 20.51 -11.79 -12.93
CA THR A 168 20.78 -13.02 -13.65
C THR A 168 22.15 -13.53 -13.21
N LYS A 169 22.19 -14.30 -12.14
CA LYS A 169 23.22 -15.30 -11.86
C LYS A 169 22.60 -16.51 -11.18
#